data_AF-A0A814NGW2-F1
#
_entry.id   AF-A0A814NGW2-F1
#
_cell.length_a   1.000
_cell.length_b   1.000
_cell.length_c   1.000
_cell.angle_alpha   90.00
_cell.angle_beta   90.00
_cell.angle_gamma   90.00
#
_symmetry.space_group_name_H-M   'P 1'
#
loop_
_entity.id
_entity.type
_entity.pdbx_description
1 polymer ?
#
loop_
_entity_poly.entity_id
_entity_poly.type
_entity_poly.pdbx_seq_one_letter_code
_entity_poly.pdbx_strand_id
1 'polypeptide(L)'
;MNKFVLEKSLESENKIISCNTEKSKGICDFKSRTKGVVLSVYNCGIVTGYRELFGSESCSQILMFYLDMGHYLKKPYPKFLIYDDACHLKKMVDKNMIWEKSDRASFLKDINFAIDRLHINNHKDSWCLKNLHPENFSELNGINSVVCEETNYWLSGFKHNLKHMNHQRFNFFLFVILNMFNNTKI
;
A
#
# COMPACT_ATOMS: atom_id res chain seq x y z
N MET A 1 30.44 10.85 -23.05
CA MET A 1 29.64 9.75 -22.48
C MET A 1 28.31 9.73 -23.21
N ASN A 2 28.09 8.73 -24.07
CA ASN A 2 27.09 8.80 -25.15
C ASN A 2 25.65 8.70 -24.62
N LYS A 3 24.81 9.65 -25.03
CA LYS A 3 23.35 9.72 -24.81
C LYS A 3 22.63 8.41 -25.17
N PHE A 4 23.16 7.69 -26.16
CA PHE A 4 22.72 6.35 -26.59
C PHE A 4 22.84 5.23 -25.54
N VAL A 5 23.75 5.34 -24.57
CA VAL A 5 23.91 4.32 -23.51
C VAL A 5 22.88 4.54 -22.40
N LEU A 6 22.52 5.81 -22.12
CA LEU A 6 21.46 6.17 -21.17
C LEU A 6 20.06 5.85 -21.72
N GLU A 7 19.83 6.07 -23.02
CA GLU A 7 18.55 5.74 -23.66
C GLU A 7 18.32 4.21 -23.68
N LYS A 8 19.35 3.39 -23.94
CA LYS A 8 19.24 1.93 -23.87
C LYS A 8 18.96 1.38 -22.47
N SER A 9 19.43 2.03 -21.40
CA SER A 9 19.06 1.63 -20.04
C SER A 9 17.59 1.92 -19.72
N LEU A 10 17.04 3.03 -20.22
CA LEU A 10 15.65 3.45 -19.98
C LEU A 10 14.64 2.69 -20.87
N GLU A 11 15.03 2.26 -22.07
CA GLU A 11 14.18 1.46 -22.96
C GLU A 11 13.97 0.02 -22.48
N SER A 12 14.86 -0.51 -21.63
CA SER A 12 14.81 -1.91 -21.17
C SER A 12 13.77 -2.20 -20.07
N GLU A 13 13.16 -1.16 -19.49
CA GLU A 13 12.25 -1.31 -18.32
C GLU A 13 10.76 -1.06 -18.62
N ASN A 14 10.40 -0.73 -19.87
CA ASN A 14 9.01 -0.53 -20.29
C ASN A 14 8.25 -1.84 -20.60
N LYS A 15 8.66 -2.98 -20.03
CA LYS A 15 7.84 -4.19 -20.08
C LYS A 15 6.55 -3.94 -19.28
N ILE A 16 5.42 -3.94 -19.98
CA ILE A 16 4.08 -4.06 -19.39
C ILE A 16 4.14 -5.28 -18.47
N ILE A 17 3.88 -5.08 -17.18
CA ILE A 17 3.78 -6.21 -16.25
C ILE A 17 2.61 -7.06 -16.71
N SER A 18 2.85 -8.35 -16.95
CA SER A 18 1.78 -9.33 -17.09
C SER A 18 1.46 -9.91 -15.72
N CYS A 19 0.87 -9.09 -14.84
CA CYS A 19 0.45 -9.51 -13.49
C CYS A 19 -1.05 -9.32 -13.36
N ASN A 20 -1.72 -10.36 -12.86
CA ASN A 20 -3.18 -10.40 -12.76
C ASN A 20 -3.69 -9.76 -11.46
N THR A 21 -2.82 -9.17 -10.64
CA THR A 21 -3.17 -8.58 -9.34
C THR A 21 -3.70 -7.16 -9.43
N GLU A 22 -3.74 -6.55 -10.63
CA GLU A 22 -4.18 -5.17 -10.78
C GLU A 22 -5.64 -4.99 -10.35
N LYS A 23 -5.83 -4.31 -9.21
CA LYS A 23 -7.14 -4.13 -8.56
C LYS A 23 -8.02 -3.04 -9.18
N SER A 24 -7.51 -2.31 -10.17
CA SER A 24 -8.23 -1.22 -10.86
C SER A 24 -9.49 -1.69 -11.61
N LYS A 25 -9.61 -2.99 -11.88
CA LYS A 25 -10.70 -3.58 -12.68
C LYS A 25 -12.00 -3.85 -11.90
N GLY A 26 -11.99 -3.73 -10.57
CA GLY A 26 -13.17 -3.96 -9.74
C GLY A 26 -14.05 -2.72 -9.60
N ILE A 27 -15.02 -2.53 -10.51
CA ILE A 27 -16.00 -1.43 -10.41
C ILE A 27 -16.86 -1.62 -9.15
N CYS A 28 -17.15 -0.51 -8.47
CA CYS A 28 -18.14 -0.41 -7.39
C CYS A 28 -19.49 -0.98 -7.82
N ASP A 29 -19.98 -1.99 -7.10
CA ASP A 29 -21.42 -2.25 -7.13
C ASP A 29 -22.11 -0.99 -6.63
N PHE A 30 -22.85 -0.31 -7.51
CA PHE A 30 -23.49 0.99 -7.29
C PHE A 30 -24.36 1.11 -6.02
N LYS A 31 -24.56 0.01 -5.29
CA LYS A 31 -25.26 -0.07 -4.01
C LYS A 31 -24.39 0.30 -2.81
N SER A 32 -23.06 0.18 -2.88
CA SER A 32 -22.16 0.54 -1.78
C SER A 32 -21.54 1.92 -2.00
N ARG A 33 -21.58 2.79 -0.99
CA ARG A 33 -20.90 4.10 -1.03
C ARG A 33 -19.38 3.96 -0.89
N THR A 34 -18.93 2.91 -0.20
CA THR A 34 -17.53 2.61 0.08
C THR A 34 -17.10 1.32 -0.63
N LYS A 35 -15.85 1.25 -1.07
CA LYS A 35 -15.21 0.00 -1.49
C LYS A 35 -14.53 -0.75 -0.35
N GLY A 36 -14.35 -0.09 0.78
CA GLY A 36 -13.64 -0.62 1.92
C GLY A 36 -12.74 0.44 2.55
N VAL A 37 -11.89 -0.03 3.46
CA VAL A 37 -10.93 0.80 4.18
C VAL A 37 -9.55 0.21 3.94
N VAL A 38 -8.59 1.06 3.58
CA VAL A 38 -7.17 0.69 3.61
C VAL A 38 -6.58 1.10 4.96
N LEU A 39 -5.79 0.22 5.55
CA LEU A 39 -5.05 0.48 6.78
C LEU A 39 -3.54 0.59 6.47
N SER A 40 -2.86 1.43 7.23
CA SER A 40 -1.40 1.37 7.36
C SER A 40 -1.09 0.92 8.78
N VAL A 41 -0.24 -0.10 8.90
CA VAL A 41 0.09 -0.74 10.17
C VAL A 41 1.59 -0.99 10.20
N TYR A 42 2.24 -0.66 11.31
CA TYR A 42 3.62 -1.08 11.56
C TYR A 42 3.68 -2.58 11.81
N ASN A 43 4.85 -3.18 11.59
CA ASN A 43 5.07 -4.61 11.80
C ASN A 43 4.83 -5.08 13.26
N CYS A 44 4.79 -4.14 14.23
CA CYS A 44 4.41 -4.41 15.62
C CYS A 44 2.89 -4.42 15.87
N GLY A 45 2.07 -4.18 14.85
CA GLY A 45 0.60 -4.16 14.96
C GLY A 45 0.02 -2.80 15.34
N ILE A 46 0.84 -1.75 15.44
CA ILE A 46 0.34 -0.38 15.65
C ILE A 46 -0.22 0.17 14.34
N VAL A 47 -1.50 0.50 14.34
CA VAL A 47 -2.18 1.18 13.22
C VAL A 47 -1.71 2.63 13.18
N THR A 48 -1.11 3.02 12.07
CA THR A 48 -0.58 4.37 11.86
C THR A 48 -1.59 5.28 11.18
N GLY A 49 -2.50 4.71 10.39
CA GLY A 49 -3.54 5.46 9.71
C GLY A 49 -4.50 4.58 8.93
N TYR A 50 -5.57 5.18 8.45
CA TYR A 50 -6.55 4.53 7.59
C TYR A 50 -7.12 5.52 6.58
N ARG A 51 -7.72 5.00 5.50
CA ARG A 51 -8.45 5.80 4.52
C ARG A 51 -9.60 4.99 3.93
N GLU A 52 -10.75 5.63 3.74
CA GLU A 52 -11.87 5.05 2.99
C GLU A 52 -11.56 5.05 1.48
N LEU A 53 -11.85 3.95 0.82
CA LEU A 53 -11.65 3.78 -0.63
C LEU A 53 -12.98 3.95 -1.36
N PHE A 54 -12.96 4.68 -2.48
CA PHE A 54 -14.14 4.97 -3.28
C PHE A 54 -13.98 4.44 -4.70
N GLY A 55 -15.04 3.87 -5.26
CA GLY A 55 -15.07 3.40 -6.66
C GLY A 55 -14.28 2.11 -6.90
N SER A 56 -12.98 2.09 -6.61
CA SER A 56 -12.08 0.94 -6.71
C SER A 56 -10.94 1.02 -5.70
N GLU A 57 -10.23 -0.09 -5.47
CA GLU A 57 -8.93 -0.08 -4.78
C GLU A 57 -7.84 0.22 -5.81
N SER A 58 -7.80 1.46 -6.30
CA SER A 58 -6.86 1.85 -7.34
C SER A 58 -5.48 2.17 -6.77
N CYS A 59 -4.42 1.84 -7.52
CA CYS A 59 -3.04 2.24 -7.18
C CYS A 59 -2.92 3.75 -6.91
N SER A 60 -3.69 4.59 -7.61
CA SER A 60 -3.71 6.05 -7.38
C SER A 60 -4.25 6.45 -6.00
N GLN A 61 -5.32 5.79 -5.52
CA GLN A 61 -5.86 6.04 -4.18
C GLN A 61 -4.90 5.55 -3.09
N ILE A 62 -4.26 4.40 -3.32
CA ILE A 62 -3.24 3.85 -2.43
C ILE A 62 -2.00 4.76 -2.38
N LEU A 63 -1.54 5.28 -3.53
CA LEU A 63 -0.45 6.26 -3.55
C LEU A 63 -0.83 7.53 -2.79
N MET A 64 -2.04 8.06 -3.00
CA MET A 64 -2.52 9.23 -2.24
C MET A 64 -2.48 8.96 -0.73
N PHE A 65 -2.95 7.78 -0.30
CA PHE A 65 -2.89 7.36 1.09
C PHE A 65 -1.46 7.38 1.64
N TYR A 66 -0.49 6.76 0.94
CA TYR A 66 0.89 6.75 1.41
C TYR A 66 1.55 8.13 1.41
N LEU A 67 1.18 9.02 0.49
CA LEU A 67 1.62 10.42 0.54
C LEU A 67 1.07 11.13 1.78
N ASP A 68 -0.17 10.84 2.23
CA ASP A 68 -0.68 11.34 3.53
C ASP A 68 0.15 10.77 4.67
N MET A 69 0.40 9.47 4.67
CA MET A 69 1.16 8.82 5.74
C MET A 69 2.57 9.37 5.85
N GLY A 70 3.27 9.57 4.74
CA GLY A 70 4.59 10.21 4.72
C GLY A 70 4.57 11.63 5.28
N HIS A 71 3.50 12.39 5.05
CA HIS A 71 3.33 13.72 5.65
C HIS A 71 3.11 13.65 7.17
N TYR A 72 2.25 12.73 7.63
CA TYR A 72 1.84 12.66 9.03
C TYR A 72 2.84 11.97 9.95
N LEU A 73 3.50 10.90 9.50
CA LEU A 73 4.41 10.11 10.34
C LEU A 73 5.72 10.83 10.65
N LYS A 74 6.12 11.80 9.80
CA LYS A 74 7.41 12.51 9.87
C LYS A 74 8.59 11.53 9.93
N LYS A 75 9.82 12.05 9.93
CA LYS A 75 11.03 11.23 9.99
C LYS A 75 11.27 10.69 11.42
N PRO A 76 11.85 9.48 11.58
CA PRO A 76 12.29 8.56 10.53
C PRO A 76 11.12 7.79 9.87
N TYR A 77 11.22 7.58 8.56
CA TYR A 77 10.25 6.76 7.83
C TYR A 77 10.59 5.26 7.94
N PRO A 78 9.59 4.37 7.76
CA PRO A 78 9.85 2.95 7.59
C PRO A 78 10.80 2.69 6.43
N LYS A 79 11.65 1.66 6.57
CA LYS A 79 12.55 1.22 5.50
C LYS A 79 11.82 0.55 4.33
N PHE A 80 10.68 -0.07 4.63
CA PHE A 80 9.89 -0.83 3.66
C PHE A 80 8.44 -0.38 3.66
N LEU A 81 7.88 -0.31 2.46
CA LEU A 81 6.47 -0.25 2.18
C LEU A 81 6.03 -1.62 1.65
N ILE A 82 5.27 -2.35 2.46
CA ILE A 82 4.76 -3.67 2.10
C ILE A 82 3.30 -3.54 1.71
N TYR A 83 2.95 -4.04 0.53
CA TYR A 83 1.62 -3.94 -0.04
C TYR A 83 1.37 -5.12 -0.99
N ASP A 84 0.12 -5.56 -1.11
CA ASP A 84 -0.21 -6.74 -1.93
C ASP A 84 -0.01 -6.50 -3.42
N ASP A 85 -0.28 -5.28 -3.91
CA ASP A 85 -0.08 -4.86 -5.30
C ASP A 85 1.11 -3.88 -5.43
N ALA A 86 2.16 -4.13 -4.64
CA ALA A 86 3.36 -3.30 -4.59
C ALA A 86 4.05 -3.13 -5.96
N CYS A 87 3.89 -4.11 -6.86
CA CYS A 87 4.51 -4.07 -8.18
C CYS A 87 3.97 -2.96 -9.08
N HIS A 88 2.65 -2.83 -9.20
CA HIS A 88 2.03 -1.77 -9.97
C HIS A 88 2.23 -0.41 -9.29
N LEU A 89 2.16 -0.36 -7.96
CA LEU A 89 2.41 0.85 -7.19
C LEU A 89 3.84 1.37 -7.40
N LYS A 90 4.86 0.51 -7.26
CA LYS A 90 6.27 0.86 -7.46
C LYS A 90 6.52 1.35 -8.87
N LYS A 91 6.00 0.67 -9.89
CA LYS A 91 6.12 1.13 -11.28
C LYS A 91 5.44 2.48 -11.50
N MET A 92 4.28 2.74 -10.90
CA MET A 92 3.62 4.04 -10.98
C MET A 92 4.46 5.14 -10.33
N VAL A 93 5.08 4.84 -9.18
CA VAL A 93 5.99 5.76 -8.48
C VAL A 93 7.22 6.07 -9.35
N ASP A 94 7.84 5.04 -9.91
CA ASP A 94 9.08 5.16 -10.70
C ASP A 94 8.86 5.84 -12.04
N LYS A 95 7.88 5.36 -12.82
CA LYS A 95 7.57 5.88 -14.15
C LYS A 95 7.24 7.37 -14.14
N ASN A 96 6.56 7.83 -13.09
CA ASN A 96 6.15 9.23 -12.97
C ASN A 96 7.10 10.07 -12.12
N MET A 97 8.19 9.47 -11.62
CA MET A 97 9.17 10.09 -10.73
C MET A 97 8.48 10.85 -9.58
N ILE A 98 7.54 10.17 -8.91
CA ILE A 98 6.61 10.81 -7.96
C ILE A 98 7.37 11.55 -6.85
N TRP A 99 8.54 11.04 -6.43
CA TRP A 99 9.39 11.66 -5.41
C TRP A 99 9.89 13.07 -5.78
N GLU A 100 9.93 13.44 -7.06
CA GLU A 100 10.36 14.78 -7.51
C GLU A 100 9.20 15.78 -7.59
N LYS A 101 7.96 15.31 -7.46
CA LYS A 101 6.77 16.16 -7.65
C LYS A 101 6.50 17.05 -6.45
N SER A 102 6.97 16.69 -5.25
CA SER A 102 6.79 17.49 -4.04
C SER A 102 7.67 16.97 -2.89
N ASP A 103 7.96 17.84 -1.92
CA ASP A 103 8.64 17.45 -0.67
C ASP A 103 7.91 16.33 0.07
N ARG A 104 6.59 16.34 0.00
CA ARG A 104 5.70 15.31 0.59
C ARG A 104 5.93 13.92 0.00
N ALA A 105 6.38 13.83 -1.25
CA ALA A 105 6.66 12.58 -1.93
C ALA A 105 8.14 12.16 -1.85
N SER A 106 9.03 13.04 -1.40
CA SER A 106 10.48 12.81 -1.44
C SER A 106 10.92 11.51 -0.77
N PHE A 107 10.23 11.08 0.29
CA PHE A 107 10.52 9.83 1.01
C PHE A 107 10.38 8.58 0.13
N LEU A 108 9.58 8.63 -0.93
CA LEU A 108 9.38 7.52 -1.86
C LEU A 108 10.64 7.19 -2.65
N LYS A 109 11.62 8.09 -2.70
CA LYS A 109 12.92 7.85 -3.34
C LYS A 109 13.75 6.81 -2.59
N ASP A 110 13.68 6.86 -1.26
CA ASP A 110 14.58 6.10 -0.38
C ASP A 110 13.88 4.90 0.28
N ILE A 111 12.56 4.78 0.15
CA ILE A 111 11.80 3.65 0.71
C ILE A 111 11.84 2.44 -0.23
N ASN A 112 12.09 1.27 0.33
CA ASN A 112 12.01 0.01 -0.42
C ASN A 112 10.56 -0.47 -0.52
N PHE A 113 10.23 -1.18 -1.58
CA PHE A 113 8.93 -1.80 -1.77
C PHE A 113 9.07 -3.31 -1.70
N ALA A 114 8.10 -3.98 -1.09
CA ALA A 114 8.01 -5.44 -1.11
C ALA A 114 6.54 -5.88 -1.24
N ILE A 115 6.35 -7.04 -1.87
CA ILE A 115 5.04 -7.69 -1.95
C ILE A 115 4.75 -8.36 -0.61
N ASP A 116 3.51 -8.22 -0.13
CA ASP A 116 3.05 -8.98 1.04
C ASP A 116 3.16 -10.50 0.79
N ARG A 117 3.73 -11.22 1.76
CA ARG A 117 3.97 -12.67 1.70
C ARG A 117 2.72 -13.49 1.43
N LEU A 118 1.55 -13.08 1.93
CA LEU A 118 0.30 -13.82 1.64
C LEU A 118 -0.11 -13.72 0.17
N HIS A 119 0.32 -12.66 -0.51
CA HIS A 119 -0.12 -12.32 -1.86
C HIS A 119 0.90 -12.71 -2.93
N ILE A 120 2.12 -13.12 -2.57
CA ILE A 120 3.22 -13.40 -3.51
C ILE A 120 2.86 -14.41 -4.59
N ASN A 121 2.07 -15.43 -4.26
CA ASN A 121 1.66 -16.46 -5.21
C ASN A 121 0.80 -15.93 -6.36
N ASN A 122 0.14 -14.78 -6.17
CA ASN A 122 -0.67 -14.13 -7.21
C ASN A 122 0.20 -13.33 -8.20
N HIS A 123 1.46 -13.05 -7.84
CA HIS A 123 2.40 -12.36 -8.72
C HIS A 123 3.14 -13.36 -9.59
N LYS A 124 2.92 -13.27 -10.91
CA LYS A 124 3.51 -14.18 -11.90
C LYS A 124 4.59 -13.54 -12.77
N ASP A 125 4.63 -12.21 -12.83
CA ASP A 125 5.60 -11.51 -13.64
C ASP A 125 7.01 -11.64 -13.04
N SER A 126 7.98 -12.00 -13.89
CA SER A 126 9.39 -12.17 -13.50
C SER A 126 9.98 -10.93 -12.82
N TRP A 127 9.55 -9.72 -13.20
CA TRP A 127 10.02 -8.48 -12.61
C TRP A 127 9.50 -8.34 -11.18
N CYS A 128 8.26 -8.71 -10.90
CA CYS A 128 7.69 -8.68 -9.55
C CYS A 128 8.50 -9.57 -8.61
N LEU A 129 8.75 -10.82 -9.02
CA LEU A 129 9.46 -11.81 -8.21
C LEU A 129 10.95 -11.47 -8.05
N LYS A 130 11.58 -10.91 -9.08
CA LYS A 130 12.99 -10.52 -9.00
C LYS A 130 13.23 -9.31 -8.10
N ASN A 131 12.35 -8.31 -8.15
CA ASN A 131 12.61 -7.01 -7.51
C ASN A 131 11.86 -6.80 -6.19
N LEU A 132 10.73 -7.47 -5.98
CA LEU A 132 9.82 -7.18 -4.87
C LEU A 132 9.45 -8.40 -4.03
N HIS A 133 9.98 -9.57 -4.35
CA HIS A 133 9.76 -10.75 -3.52
C HIS A 133 10.35 -10.53 -2.12
N PRO A 134 9.59 -10.72 -1.04
CA PRO A 134 10.03 -10.37 0.31
C PRO A 134 11.30 -11.11 0.74
N GLU A 135 11.48 -12.36 0.30
CA GLU A 135 12.68 -13.16 0.60
C GLU A 135 13.97 -12.66 -0.10
N ASN A 136 13.87 -11.70 -1.02
CA ASN A 136 15.07 -11.05 -1.59
C ASN A 136 15.66 -10.01 -0.62
N PHE A 137 14.96 -9.68 0.48
CA PHE A 137 15.36 -8.68 1.45
C PHE A 137 15.63 -9.32 2.80
N SER A 138 16.91 -9.40 3.18
CA SER A 138 17.35 -10.00 4.44
C SER A 138 16.72 -9.34 5.68
N GLU A 139 16.42 -8.04 5.57
CA GLU A 139 15.82 -7.22 6.62
C GLU A 139 14.36 -7.57 6.89
N LEU A 140 13.69 -8.28 5.98
CA LEU A 140 12.33 -8.76 6.17
C LEU A 140 12.29 -10.15 6.82
N ASN A 141 13.43 -10.81 7.04
CA ASN A 141 13.48 -12.12 7.69
C ASN A 141 12.95 -12.04 9.12
N GLY A 142 11.95 -12.86 9.45
CA GLY A 142 11.30 -12.87 10.76
C GLY A 142 10.40 -11.65 11.04
N ILE A 143 10.24 -10.73 10.08
CA ILE A 143 9.32 -9.60 10.20
C ILE A 143 7.91 -10.05 9.83
N ASN A 144 6.93 -9.68 10.67
CA ASN A 144 5.51 -9.86 10.36
C ASN A 144 5.08 -8.92 9.23
N SER A 145 5.16 -9.42 7.99
CA SER A 145 4.70 -8.70 6.79
C SER A 145 3.19 -8.82 6.57
N VAL A 146 2.52 -9.71 7.30
CA VAL A 146 1.08 -10.03 7.14
C VAL A 146 0.19 -9.29 8.14
N VAL A 147 0.79 -8.41 8.95
CA VAL A 147 0.14 -7.67 10.04
C VAL A 147 -1.09 -6.87 9.61
N CYS A 148 -1.11 -6.35 8.38
CA CYS A 148 -2.27 -5.66 7.83
C CYS A 148 -3.47 -6.60 7.68
N GLU A 149 -3.24 -7.85 7.25
CA GLU A 149 -4.30 -8.85 7.11
C GLU A 149 -4.85 -9.28 8.48
N GLU A 150 -3.98 -9.49 9.46
CA GLU A 150 -4.38 -9.77 10.84
C GLU A 150 -5.24 -8.65 11.43
N THR A 151 -4.84 -7.40 11.17
CA THR A 151 -5.57 -6.22 11.64
C THR A 151 -6.90 -6.05 10.89
N ASN A 152 -6.92 -6.29 9.58
CA ASN A 152 -8.15 -6.29 8.78
C ASN A 152 -9.12 -7.37 9.25
N TYR A 153 -8.62 -8.56 9.60
CA TYR A 153 -9.44 -9.63 10.16
C TYR A 153 -10.12 -9.19 11.46
N TRP A 154 -9.37 -8.57 12.38
CA TRP A 154 -9.95 -7.98 13.59
C TRP A 154 -11.01 -6.91 13.28
N LEU A 155 -10.70 -5.98 12.37
CA LEU A 155 -11.60 -4.90 11.97
C LEU A 155 -12.89 -5.44 11.32
N SER A 156 -12.81 -6.56 10.61
CA SER A 156 -13.95 -7.19 9.94
C SER A 156 -15.06 -7.62 10.91
N GLY A 157 -14.74 -7.82 12.19
CA GLY A 157 -15.72 -8.09 13.25
C GLY A 157 -16.75 -6.96 13.42
N PHE A 158 -16.41 -5.73 13.03
CA PHE A 158 -17.30 -4.56 13.14
C PHE A 158 -18.10 -4.26 11.87
N LYS A 159 -17.97 -5.08 10.81
CA LYS A 159 -18.59 -4.81 9.49
C LYS A 159 -20.10 -4.54 9.56
N HIS A 160 -20.82 -5.24 10.45
CA HIS A 160 -22.27 -5.09 10.61
C HIS A 160 -22.63 -3.74 11.25
N ASN A 161 -21.81 -3.25 12.17
CA ASN A 161 -22.01 -1.96 12.83
C ASN A 161 -21.77 -0.82 11.83
N LEU A 162 -20.77 -0.98 10.96
CA LEU A 162 -20.36 0.03 9.99
C LEU A 162 -21.35 0.21 8.82
N LYS A 163 -22.08 -0.85 8.44
CA LYS A 163 -22.89 -0.93 7.21
C LYS A 163 -23.91 0.21 7.03
N HIS A 164 -24.48 0.73 8.12
CA HIS A 164 -25.56 1.71 8.10
C HIS A 164 -25.14 3.08 8.64
N MET A 165 -23.85 3.28 8.89
CA MET A 165 -23.34 4.57 9.34
C MET A 165 -23.29 5.56 8.18
N ASN A 166 -23.59 6.81 8.47
CA ASN A 166 -23.23 7.90 7.57
C ASN A 166 -21.70 8.12 7.61
N HIS A 167 -21.18 8.89 6.65
CA HIS A 167 -19.74 9.14 6.51
C HIS A 167 -19.08 9.66 7.80
N GLN A 168 -19.71 10.60 8.51
CA GLN A 168 -19.16 11.18 9.73
C GLN A 168 -19.07 10.15 10.86
N ARG A 169 -20.15 9.39 11.08
CA ARG A 169 -20.19 8.35 12.12
C ARG A 169 -19.25 7.19 11.80
N PHE A 170 -19.14 6.82 10.53
CA PHE A 170 -18.24 5.78 10.05
C PHE A 170 -16.78 6.13 10.37
N ASN A 171 -16.32 7.31 9.94
CA ASN A 171 -14.95 7.76 10.20
C ASN A 171 -14.68 7.97 11.70
N PHE A 172 -15.61 8.58 12.44
CA PHE A 172 -15.44 8.75 13.89
C PHE A 172 -15.34 7.40 14.61
N PHE A 173 -16.19 6.43 14.25
CA PHE A 173 -16.15 5.08 14.81
C PHE A 173 -14.82 4.39 14.51
N LEU A 174 -14.37 4.39 13.25
CA LEU A 174 -13.07 3.83 12.86
C LEU A 174 -11.91 4.46 13.63
N PHE A 175 -11.90 5.78 13.74
CA PHE A 175 -10.87 6.49 14.52
C PHE A 175 -10.83 6.02 15.96
N VAL A 176 -11.98 5.93 16.64
CA VAL A 176 -12.07 5.52 18.04
C VAL A 176 -11.62 4.06 18.22
N ILE A 177 -12.15 3.13 17.42
CA ILE A 177 -11.81 1.70 17.61
C ILE A 177 -10.34 1.40 17.27
N LEU A 178 -9.76 2.05 16.26
CA LEU A 178 -8.36 1.84 15.90
C LEU A 178 -7.44 2.43 16.97
N ASN A 179 -7.82 3.56 17.56
CA ASN A 179 -7.12 4.11 18.72
C ASN A 179 -7.20 3.17 19.94
N MET A 180 -8.38 2.59 20.21
CA MET A 180 -8.55 1.58 21.26
C MET A 180 -7.71 0.32 20.97
N PHE A 181 -7.66 -0.14 19.73
CA PHE A 181 -6.84 -1.27 19.32
C PHE A 181 -5.35 -1.01 19.59
N ASN A 182 -4.85 0.17 19.20
CA ASN A 182 -3.47 0.56 19.49
C ASN A 182 -3.17 0.58 20.99
N ASN A 183 -4.11 1.03 21.83
CA ASN A 183 -3.95 1.01 23.30
C ASN A 183 -3.86 -0.40 23.89
N THR A 184 -4.21 -1.46 23.15
CA THR A 184 -3.99 -2.85 23.59
C THR A 184 -2.58 -3.37 23.29
N LYS A 185 -1.77 -2.60 22.57
CA LYS A 185 -0.44 -2.97 22.07
C LYS A 185 0.71 -2.18 22.71
N ILE A 186 0.38 -1.13 23.46
CA ILE A 186 1.29 -0.22 24.18
C ILE A 186 1.22 -0.57 25.66
#